data_AF-A0AAV0HMB6-F1
#
_entry.id   AF-A0AAV0HMB6-F1
#
_cell.length_a   1.000
_cell.length_b   1.000
_cell.length_c   1.000
_cell.angle_alpha   90.00
_cell.angle_beta   90.00
_cell.angle_gamma   90.00
#
_symmetry.space_group_name_H-M   'P 1'
#
loop_
_entity.id
_entity.type
_entity.pdbx_description
1 polymer ?
#
loop_
_entity_poly.entity_id
_entity_poly.type
_entity_poly.pdbx_seq_one_letter_code
_entity_poly.pdbx_strand_id
1 'polypeptide(L)'
;MEEHLSPLAITHLLQHTLRSLCNHETSQWVYAVFWRILPRNYPPPKWDGQGAYDRSRGNRRNWILVWEDGFCNFAAAETINNECPTTTTTTTCSASASGYHHHHQGLQPELFFKMSHEIYNYGEGLIGKVAADHSHKWVYKEANEQEINFLSTWHNSPDSQPRTWEAQFQSGIKTIALIGVREGVVQLGAVHKVLLRTY
;
A
#
# COMPACT_ATOMS: atom_id res chain seq x y z
N MET A 1 4.42 13.87 29.97
CA MET A 1 5.06 14.89 29.13
C MET A 1 5.13 14.29 27.74
N GLU A 2 4.16 14.60 26.87
CA GLU A 2 4.20 14.12 25.47
C GLU A 2 5.24 14.98 24.74
N GLU A 3 6.40 14.39 24.43
CA GLU A 3 7.39 15.03 23.56
C GLU A 3 6.78 15.16 22.16
N HIS A 4 6.36 16.37 21.82
CA HIS A 4 5.87 16.67 20.48
C HIS A 4 7.07 16.75 19.53
N LEU A 5 7.33 15.65 18.81
CA LEU A 5 8.30 15.63 17.72
C LEU A 5 7.96 16.72 16.69
N SER A 6 8.98 17.37 16.13
CA SER A 6 8.75 18.36 15.07
C SER A 6 8.08 17.69 13.86
N PRO A 7 7.22 18.41 13.10
CA PRO A 7 6.57 17.84 11.92
C PRO A 7 7.56 17.22 10.93
N LEU A 8 8.73 17.85 10.76
CA LEU A 8 9.83 17.35 9.93
C LEU A 8 10.44 16.04 10.47
N ALA A 9 10.56 15.90 11.79
CA ALA A 9 11.05 14.65 12.38
C ALA A 9 10.04 13.50 12.19
N ILE A 10 8.74 13.80 12.27
CA ILE A 10 7.67 12.81 12.04
C ILE A 10 7.69 12.31 10.59
N THR A 11 7.78 13.22 9.61
CA THR A 11 7.84 12.81 8.20
C THR A 11 9.10 12.00 7.89
N HIS A 12 10.25 12.42 8.41
CA HIS A 12 11.50 11.67 8.24
C HIS A 12 11.43 10.27 8.88
N LEU A 13 10.83 10.15 10.07
CA LEU A 13 10.64 8.86 10.72
C LEU A 13 9.69 7.95 9.92
N LEU A 14 8.60 8.50 9.39
CA LEU A 14 7.66 7.76 8.54
C LEU A 14 8.37 7.24 7.30
N GLN A 15 9.06 8.11 6.57
CA GLN A 15 9.78 7.76 5.35
C GLN A 15 10.86 6.69 5.63
N HIS A 16 11.64 6.86 6.70
CA HIS A 16 12.64 5.88 7.12
C HIS A 16 12.00 4.52 7.45
N THR A 17 10.87 4.52 8.15
CA THR A 17 10.13 3.30 8.51
C THR A 17 9.62 2.57 7.28
N LEU A 18 8.95 3.27 6.36
CA LEU A 18 8.44 2.68 5.11
C LEU A 18 9.57 2.09 4.26
N ARG A 19 10.70 2.80 4.17
CA ARG A 19 11.89 2.29 3.47
C ARG A 19 12.47 1.04 4.14
N SER A 20 12.56 1.04 5.48
CA SER A 20 13.06 -0.11 6.24
C SER A 20 12.21 -1.37 6.05
N LEU A 21 10.90 -1.22 5.85
CA LEU A 21 10.00 -2.35 5.60
C LEU A 21 10.29 -3.06 4.27
N CYS A 22 10.84 -2.35 3.28
CA CYS A 22 11.09 -2.90 1.94
C CYS A 22 12.57 -3.23 1.66
N ASN A 23 13.51 -2.57 2.36
CA ASN A 23 14.95 -2.68 2.08
C ASN A 23 15.72 -3.58 3.06
N HIS A 24 15.04 -4.27 3.98
CA HIS A 24 15.70 -5.27 4.81
C HIS A 24 16.11 -6.49 3.96
N GLU A 25 17.26 -7.11 4.22
CA GLU A 25 17.79 -8.24 3.43
C GLU A 25 16.81 -9.42 3.33
N THR A 26 15.97 -9.60 4.35
CA THR A 26 14.95 -10.65 4.42
C THR A 26 13.55 -10.17 4.03
N SER A 27 13.39 -8.91 3.60
CA SER A 27 12.09 -8.36 3.29
C SER A 27 11.52 -8.98 2.02
N GLN A 28 10.24 -9.32 2.08
CA GLN A 28 9.47 -9.80 0.94
C GLN A 28 8.64 -8.67 0.29
N TRP A 29 8.66 -7.48 0.89
CA TRP A 29 7.81 -6.36 0.50
C TRP A 29 8.53 -5.46 -0.50
N VAL A 30 7.92 -5.24 -1.66
CA VAL A 30 8.47 -4.36 -2.71
C VAL A 30 7.99 -2.92 -2.56
N TYR A 31 6.84 -2.71 -1.92
CA TYR A 31 6.38 -1.36 -1.56
C TYR A 31 5.68 -1.33 -0.20
N ALA A 32 5.67 -0.14 0.39
CA ALA A 32 4.94 0.20 1.61
C ALA A 32 4.29 1.58 1.46
N VAL A 33 3.02 1.70 1.82
CA VAL A 33 2.24 2.94 1.76
C VAL A 33 1.60 3.18 3.12
N PHE A 34 1.62 4.42 3.58
CA PHE A 34 0.91 4.83 4.78
C PHE A 34 -0.31 5.68 4.45
N TRP A 35 -1.46 5.17 4.87
CA TRP A 35 -2.75 5.83 4.76
C TRP A 35 -3.13 6.49 6.09
N ARG A 36 -3.08 7.82 6.17
CA ARG A 36 -3.41 8.58 7.38
C ARG A 36 -4.92 8.69 7.55
N ILE A 37 -5.40 8.43 8.76
CA ILE A 37 -6.77 8.74 9.13
C ILE A 37 -6.89 10.23 9.46
N LEU A 38 -7.80 10.92 8.77
CA LEU A 38 -8.11 12.33 9.04
C LEU A 38 -9.60 12.66 8.84
N PRO A 39 -10.10 13.73 9.48
CA PRO A 39 -11.47 14.20 9.23
C PRO A 39 -11.60 14.67 7.77
N ARG A 40 -12.71 14.34 7.10
CA ARG A 40 -12.94 14.73 5.69
C ARG A 40 -12.89 16.24 5.43
N ASN A 41 -13.17 17.06 6.43
CA ASN A 41 -13.12 18.52 6.33
C ASN A 41 -11.71 19.09 6.58
N TYR A 42 -10.61 18.43 6.17
CA TYR A 42 -9.25 18.90 6.46
C TYR A 42 -8.70 19.87 5.38
N PRO A 43 -7.99 20.97 5.74
CA PRO A 43 -7.83 21.48 7.10
C PRO A 43 -9.19 21.95 7.62
N PRO A 44 -9.53 21.66 8.88
CA PRO A 44 -10.80 22.02 9.47
C PRO A 44 -11.09 23.50 9.22
N PRO A 45 -12.33 23.84 8.86
CA PRO A 45 -12.71 25.23 8.78
C PRO A 45 -12.29 25.89 10.10
N LYS A 46 -11.63 27.05 10.01
CA LYS A 46 -11.18 27.82 11.17
C LYS A 46 -12.41 28.22 11.97
N TRP A 47 -12.84 27.35 12.86
CA TRP A 47 -13.83 27.64 13.87
C TRP A 47 -12.99 28.10 15.05
N ASP A 48 -12.79 29.40 15.12
CA ASP A 48 -12.02 30.04 16.17
C ASP A 48 -12.55 29.56 17.54
N GLY A 49 -11.81 28.70 18.24
CA GLY A 49 -12.05 28.49 19.68
C GLY A 49 -12.11 27.08 20.28
N GLN A 50 -11.81 25.98 19.58
CA GLN A 50 -11.68 24.68 20.26
C GLN A 50 -10.39 23.95 19.91
N GLY A 51 -9.63 23.66 20.98
CA GLY A 51 -8.27 23.13 20.95
C GLY A 51 -8.13 21.73 20.32
N ALA A 52 -6.88 21.26 20.34
CA ALA A 52 -6.34 20.02 19.78
C ALA A 52 -7.40 18.94 19.46
N TYR A 53 -7.39 18.45 18.22
CA TYR A 53 -8.27 17.37 17.74
C TYR A 53 -8.27 16.19 18.71
N ASP A 54 -9.24 16.16 19.62
CA ASP A 54 -9.45 15.00 20.47
C ASP A 54 -10.08 13.90 19.61
N ARG A 55 -9.20 13.09 19.03
CA ARG A 55 -9.53 11.96 18.17
C ARG A 55 -10.41 10.92 18.88
N SER A 56 -10.56 10.99 20.20
CA SER A 56 -11.39 10.08 20.99
C SER A 56 -12.86 10.52 21.12
N ARG A 57 -13.21 11.78 20.82
CA ARG A 57 -14.54 12.35 21.10
C ARG A 57 -15.37 12.76 19.88
N GLY A 58 -14.81 12.72 18.67
CA GLY A 58 -15.51 13.10 17.44
C GLY A 58 -16.28 11.95 16.77
N ASN A 59 -17.40 12.26 16.12
CA ASN A 59 -18.10 11.31 15.23
C ASN A 59 -17.18 10.92 14.06
N ARG A 60 -16.63 9.69 14.10
CA ARG A 60 -15.69 9.18 13.09
C ARG A 60 -16.35 8.73 11.78
N ARG A 61 -17.68 8.84 11.66
CA ARG A 61 -18.42 8.45 10.43
C ARG A 61 -18.03 9.26 9.19
N ASN A 62 -17.44 10.45 9.38
CA ASN A 62 -16.99 11.33 8.29
C ASN A 62 -15.46 11.37 8.18
N TRP A 63 -14.76 10.38 8.71
CA TRP A 63 -13.31 10.30 8.60
C TRP A 63 -12.92 9.55 7.33
N ILE A 64 -11.77 9.90 6.78
CA ILE A 64 -11.23 9.32 5.56
C ILE A 64 -9.79 8.89 5.80
N LEU A 65 -9.31 7.98 4.96
CA LEU A 65 -7.91 7.63 4.83
C LEU A 65 -7.37 8.21 3.53
N VAL A 66 -6.26 8.94 3.64
CA VAL A 66 -5.56 9.54 2.50
C VAL A 66 -4.10 9.12 2.51
N TRP A 67 -3.48 9.16 1.33
CA TRP A 67 -2.05 8.96 1.20
C TRP A 67 -1.28 10.03 1.97
N GLU A 68 -0.40 9.62 2.88
CA GLU A 68 0.57 10.53 3.49
C GLU A 68 1.96 10.33 2.90
N ASP A 69 2.42 9.09 2.81
CA ASP A 69 3.72 8.76 2.23
C ASP A 69 3.75 7.31 1.72
N GLY A 70 4.71 7.02 0.85
CA GLY A 70 4.94 5.68 0.33
C GLY A 70 6.35 5.49 -0.19
N PHE A 71 6.84 4.27 -0.05
CA PHE A 71 8.12 3.82 -0.58
C PHE A 71 7.92 2.61 -1.49
N CYS A 72 8.60 2.58 -2.63
CA CYS A 72 8.64 1.43 -3.52
C CYS A 72 10.09 1.16 -3.96
N ASN A 73 10.53 -0.09 -3.82
CA ASN A 73 11.77 -0.58 -4.39
C ASN A 73 11.48 -1.12 -5.80
N PHE A 74 11.45 -0.22 -6.78
CA PHE A 74 11.14 -0.56 -8.17
C PHE A 74 12.10 -1.62 -8.77
N ALA A 75 13.38 -1.58 -8.39
CA ALA A 75 14.35 -2.56 -8.85
C ALA A 75 14.00 -3.99 -8.39
N ALA A 76 13.60 -4.15 -7.11
CA ALA A 76 13.16 -5.44 -6.58
C ALA A 76 11.81 -5.90 -7.16
N ALA A 77 10.94 -4.96 -7.54
CA ALA A 77 9.68 -5.28 -8.21
C ALA A 77 9.89 -5.86 -9.62
N GLU A 78 11.00 -5.52 -10.30
CA GLU A 78 11.32 -5.98 -11.66
C GLU A 78 12.15 -7.28 -11.70
N THR A 79 13.02 -7.52 -10.71
CA THR A 79 14.05 -8.60 -10.80
C THR A 79 13.50 -10.02 -10.65
N ILE A 80 12.36 -10.19 -9.99
CA ILE A 80 11.91 -11.49 -9.47
C ILE A 80 11.38 -12.45 -10.56
N ASN A 81 11.15 -11.98 -11.79
CA ASN A 81 10.70 -12.84 -12.89
C ASN A 81 11.84 -13.30 -13.83
N ASN A 82 13.08 -12.85 -13.60
CA ASN A 82 14.23 -13.21 -14.44
C ASN A 82 15.01 -14.45 -13.95
N GLU A 83 14.51 -15.18 -12.94
CA GLU A 83 15.11 -16.45 -12.52
C GLU A 83 14.78 -17.59 -13.51
N CYS A 84 15.36 -17.49 -14.70
CA CYS A 84 15.61 -18.64 -15.57
C CYS A 84 16.99 -19.20 -15.17
N PRO A 85 17.16 -20.51 -14.91
CA PRO A 85 18.45 -21.07 -14.54
C PRO A 85 19.33 -21.17 -15.79
N THR A 86 20.06 -20.10 -16.10
CA THR A 86 21.18 -20.15 -17.05
C THR A 86 22.45 -19.72 -16.35
N THR A 87 23.15 -20.75 -15.85
CA THR A 87 24.61 -20.91 -15.82
C THR A 87 25.44 -19.67 -16.13
N THR A 88 26.22 -19.24 -15.13
CA THR A 88 27.59 -18.72 -15.25
C THR A 88 27.94 -17.96 -16.53
N THR A 89 28.07 -16.64 -16.42
CA THR A 89 29.36 -15.93 -16.65
C THR A 89 29.24 -14.47 -16.23
N THR A 90 30.23 -14.01 -15.45
CA THR A 90 30.67 -12.62 -15.34
C THR A 90 30.54 -11.85 -16.66
N THR A 91 29.99 -10.63 -16.65
CA THR A 91 30.54 -9.42 -17.31
C THR A 91 29.65 -8.18 -17.06
N THR A 92 30.31 -7.14 -16.56
CA THR A 92 30.16 -5.68 -16.69
C THR A 92 29.01 -5.09 -17.50
N CYS A 93 28.48 -3.98 -16.96
CA CYS A 93 27.51 -3.06 -17.55
C CYS A 93 27.82 -2.65 -19.00
N SER A 94 26.80 -2.68 -19.85
CA SER A 94 26.71 -1.81 -21.03
C SER A 94 25.24 -1.59 -21.38
N ALA A 95 24.84 -0.32 -21.35
CA ALA A 95 23.60 0.15 -21.97
C ALA A 95 23.67 -0.13 -23.47
N SER A 96 22.75 -0.94 -23.98
CA SER A 96 22.48 -1.03 -25.41
C SER A 96 20.97 -1.15 -25.62
N ALA A 97 20.44 -0.14 -26.32
CA ALA A 97 19.11 -0.11 -26.84
C ALA A 97 18.91 -1.30 -27.79
N SER A 98 17.98 -2.19 -27.44
CA SER A 98 17.41 -3.18 -28.35
C SER A 98 15.93 -3.33 -28.03
N GLY A 99 15.10 -2.95 -29.00
CA GLY A 99 13.64 -2.89 -28.92
C GLY A 99 12.99 -4.27 -28.90
N TYR A 100 13.04 -4.93 -27.75
CA TYR A 100 12.11 -5.99 -27.41
C TYR A 100 11.09 -5.40 -26.44
N HIS A 101 9.80 -5.62 -26.70
CA HIS A 101 8.72 -5.37 -25.76
C HIS A 101 9.05 -6.06 -24.43
N HIS A 102 9.70 -5.34 -23.51
CA HIS A 102 9.75 -5.73 -22.12
C HIS A 102 8.30 -5.71 -21.67
N HIS A 103 7.71 -6.90 -21.50
CA HIS A 103 6.59 -7.02 -20.58
C HIS A 103 7.13 -6.53 -19.24
N HIS A 104 6.89 -5.26 -18.93
CA HIS A 104 7.28 -4.63 -17.67
C HIS A 104 6.50 -5.32 -16.54
N GLN A 105 6.98 -6.49 -16.13
CA GLN A 105 6.41 -7.31 -15.07
C GLN A 105 7.02 -6.83 -13.75
N GLY A 106 6.35 -5.87 -13.14
CA GLY A 106 6.68 -5.25 -11.87
C GLY A 106 5.80 -4.01 -11.67
N LEU A 107 5.58 -3.61 -10.42
CA LEU A 107 4.78 -2.42 -10.11
C LEU A 107 5.46 -1.17 -10.67
N GLN A 108 4.91 -0.61 -11.74
CA GLN A 108 5.46 0.58 -12.39
C GLN A 108 5.26 1.84 -11.54
N PRO A 109 6.17 2.84 -11.62
CA PRO A 109 6.06 4.10 -10.88
C PRO A 109 4.71 4.79 -11.07
N GLU A 110 4.19 4.85 -12.31
CA GLU A 110 2.92 5.50 -12.62
C GLU A 110 1.76 4.86 -11.87
N LEU A 111 1.76 3.53 -11.76
CA LEU A 111 0.73 2.79 -11.05
C LEU A 111 0.88 2.95 -9.53
N PHE A 112 2.11 2.96 -9.02
CA PHE A 112 2.38 3.23 -7.61
C PHE A 112 1.89 4.62 -7.19
N PHE A 113 2.28 5.66 -7.93
CA PHE A 113 1.86 7.04 -7.64
C PHE A 113 0.39 7.29 -7.97
N LYS A 114 -0.24 6.51 -8.84
CA LYS A 114 -1.69 6.61 -9.04
C LYS A 114 -2.46 6.33 -7.74
N MET A 115 -1.94 5.45 -6.88
CA MET A 115 -2.55 5.19 -5.58
C MET A 115 -2.63 6.44 -4.69
N SER A 116 -1.72 7.41 -4.82
CA SER A 116 -1.76 8.60 -3.95
C SER A 116 -2.99 9.49 -4.13
N HIS A 117 -3.74 9.28 -5.22
CA HIS A 117 -4.99 9.98 -5.52
C HIS A 117 -6.23 9.27 -4.96
N GLU A 118 -6.07 8.08 -4.38
CA GLU A 118 -7.17 7.32 -3.79
C GLU A 118 -7.54 7.86 -2.41
N ILE A 119 -8.83 7.80 -2.09
CA ILE A 119 -9.39 8.19 -0.80
C ILE A 119 -10.32 7.08 -0.35
N TYR A 120 -10.16 6.62 0.89
CA TYR A 120 -11.03 5.61 1.48
C TYR A 120 -11.83 6.19 2.65
N ASN A 121 -13.06 5.72 2.84
CA ASN A 121 -13.85 6.10 4.01
C ASN A 121 -13.45 5.26 5.22
N TYR A 122 -13.29 5.88 6.39
CA TYR A 122 -12.99 5.17 7.63
C TYR A 122 -14.18 4.30 8.06
N GLY A 123 -13.92 3.03 8.43
CA GLY A 123 -14.95 2.06 8.79
C GLY A 123 -15.69 1.42 7.61
N GLU A 124 -15.42 1.83 6.37
CA GLU A 124 -16.05 1.29 5.16
C GLU A 124 -15.03 0.67 4.21
N GLY A 125 -15.45 -0.36 3.47
CA GLY A 125 -14.57 -1.10 2.59
C GLY A 125 -13.41 -1.78 3.32
N LEU A 126 -12.49 -2.36 2.56
CA LEU A 126 -11.42 -3.19 3.11
C LEU A 126 -10.45 -2.38 4.00
N ILE A 127 -9.90 -1.29 3.46
CA ILE A 127 -8.91 -0.45 4.15
C ILE A 127 -9.56 0.28 5.32
N GLY A 128 -10.77 0.82 5.13
CA GLY A 128 -11.48 1.54 6.19
C GLY A 128 -11.86 0.67 7.37
N LYS A 129 -12.32 -0.56 7.14
CA LYS A 129 -12.58 -1.53 8.23
C LYS A 129 -11.31 -1.90 8.98
N VAL A 130 -10.21 -2.20 8.27
CA VAL A 130 -8.92 -2.50 8.91
C VAL A 130 -8.46 -1.34 9.82
N ALA A 131 -8.65 -0.11 9.38
CA ALA A 131 -8.38 1.09 10.17
C ALA A 131 -9.25 1.16 11.43
N ALA A 132 -10.55 0.87 11.31
CA ALA A 132 -11.51 1.02 12.39
C ALA A 132 -11.42 -0.09 13.44
N ASP A 133 -11.15 -1.31 13.00
CA ASP A 133 -11.06 -2.50 13.86
C ASP A 133 -9.67 -2.68 14.47
N HIS A 134 -8.70 -1.82 14.09
CA HIS A 134 -7.27 -1.97 14.43
C HIS A 134 -6.75 -3.39 14.12
N SER A 135 -7.20 -3.94 13.00
CA SER A 135 -6.96 -5.32 12.60
C SER A 135 -5.87 -5.42 11.53
N HIS A 136 -5.70 -6.62 10.97
CA HIS A 136 -4.81 -6.86 9.85
C HIS A 136 -5.49 -7.78 8.83
N LYS A 137 -5.15 -7.63 7.55
CA LYS A 137 -5.70 -8.46 6.48
C LYS A 137 -4.68 -8.71 5.38
N TRP A 138 -4.54 -9.98 4.98
CA TRP A 138 -3.77 -10.38 3.81
C TRP A 138 -4.73 -10.64 2.66
N VAL A 139 -4.41 -10.09 1.50
CA VAL A 139 -5.13 -10.28 0.25
C VAL A 139 -4.17 -10.83 -0.78
N TYR A 140 -4.57 -11.91 -1.41
CA TYR A 140 -3.76 -12.62 -2.40
C TYR A 140 -4.37 -12.43 -3.78
N LYS A 141 -3.52 -12.42 -4.81
CA LYS A 141 -3.99 -12.56 -6.20
C LYS A 141 -4.73 -13.88 -6.32
N GLU A 142 -6.03 -13.83 -6.60
CA GLU A 142 -6.82 -15.03 -6.85
C GLU A 142 -6.32 -15.73 -8.11
N ALA A 143 -6.13 -17.04 -8.04
CA ALA A 143 -5.69 -17.84 -9.17
C ALA A 143 -6.90 -18.09 -10.09
N ASN A 144 -7.24 -17.10 -10.90
CA ASN A 144 -7.96 -17.25 -12.16
C ASN A 144 -9.16 -18.23 -12.17
N GLU A 145 -10.23 -17.94 -11.42
CA GLU A 145 -11.58 -18.39 -11.78
C GLU A 145 -12.25 -17.29 -12.61
N GLN A 146 -11.85 -17.19 -13.88
CA GLN A 146 -12.37 -16.24 -14.86
C GLN A 146 -13.84 -16.51 -15.28
N GLU A 147 -14.59 -17.35 -14.58
CA GLU A 147 -15.96 -17.72 -15.01
C GLU A 147 -17.13 -17.20 -14.13
N ILE A 148 -16.90 -16.50 -13.01
CA ILE A 148 -18.04 -16.08 -12.13
C ILE A 148 -18.08 -14.57 -11.82
N ASN A 149 -17.24 -13.73 -12.42
CA ASN A 149 -17.15 -12.30 -12.05
C ASN A 149 -17.91 -11.29 -12.93
N PHE A 150 -18.73 -11.72 -13.90
CA PHE A 150 -19.59 -10.77 -14.64
C PHE A 150 -20.80 -10.26 -13.82
N LEU A 151 -21.10 -10.86 -12.66
CA LEU A 151 -22.21 -10.47 -11.79
C LEU A 151 -21.78 -9.69 -10.53
N SER A 152 -20.49 -9.69 -10.16
CA SER A 152 -20.01 -9.02 -8.95
C SER A 152 -19.88 -7.49 -9.07
N THR A 153 -19.90 -6.95 -10.30
CA THR A 153 -19.89 -5.50 -10.56
C THR A 153 -21.12 -4.77 -9.99
N TRP A 154 -22.23 -5.47 -9.76
CA TRP A 154 -23.47 -4.88 -9.23
C TRP A 154 -23.71 -5.15 -7.73
N HIS A 155 -22.95 -6.05 -7.12
CA HIS A 155 -22.96 -6.24 -5.68
C HIS A 155 -21.77 -5.46 -5.10
N ASN A 156 -22.02 -4.23 -4.64
CA ASN A 156 -21.13 -3.54 -3.70
C ASN A 156 -21.10 -4.34 -2.39
N SER A 157 -20.39 -5.46 -2.39
CA SER A 157 -20.09 -6.15 -1.14
C SER A 157 -19.22 -5.20 -0.32
N PRO A 158 -19.46 -5.09 0.99
CA PRO A 158 -18.68 -4.22 1.87
C PRO A 158 -17.21 -4.69 2.01
N ASP A 159 -16.82 -5.75 1.31
CA ASP A 159 -15.47 -6.33 1.26
C ASP A 159 -14.88 -6.33 -0.16
N SER A 160 -15.49 -5.63 -1.11
CA SER A 160 -14.95 -5.47 -2.46
C SER A 160 -13.60 -4.76 -2.43
N GLN A 161 -12.64 -5.31 -3.18
CA GLN A 161 -11.28 -4.79 -3.23
C GLN A 161 -11.27 -3.44 -3.99
N PRO A 162 -10.41 -2.48 -3.61
CA PRO A 162 -10.25 -1.24 -4.38
C PRO A 162 -9.96 -1.53 -5.85
N ARG A 163 -10.61 -0.81 -6.78
CA ARG A 163 -10.44 -1.05 -8.22
C ARG A 163 -8.99 -0.88 -8.68
N THR A 164 -8.21 -0.06 -7.99
CA THR A 164 -6.78 0.14 -8.24
C THR A 164 -5.91 -1.08 -7.91
N TRP A 165 -6.42 -2.03 -7.13
CA TRP A 165 -5.67 -3.24 -6.78
C TRP A 165 -5.59 -4.23 -7.93
N GLU A 166 -6.59 -4.27 -8.82
CA GLU A 166 -6.56 -5.11 -10.01
C GLU A 166 -5.34 -4.79 -10.87
N ALA A 167 -5.08 -3.51 -11.10
CA ALA A 167 -3.89 -3.07 -11.82
C ALA A 167 -2.58 -3.46 -11.10
N GLN A 168 -2.55 -3.42 -9.76
CA GLN A 168 -1.40 -3.89 -8.97
C GLN A 168 -1.16 -5.39 -9.18
N PHE A 169 -2.21 -6.22 -9.10
CA PHE A 169 -2.12 -7.66 -9.34
C PHE A 169 -1.73 -8.01 -10.78
N GLN A 170 -2.18 -7.22 -11.76
CA GLN A 170 -1.77 -7.34 -13.17
C GLN A 170 -0.30 -6.96 -13.37
N SER A 171 0.20 -5.97 -12.64
CA SER A 171 1.62 -5.58 -12.66
C SER A 171 2.56 -6.59 -11.97
N GLY A 172 2.04 -7.69 -11.40
CA GLY A 172 2.86 -8.76 -10.83
C GLY A 172 2.87 -8.82 -9.31
N ILE A 173 2.21 -7.89 -8.61
CA ILE A 173 1.94 -8.05 -7.17
C ILE A 173 1.10 -9.32 -6.98
N LYS A 174 1.41 -10.10 -5.94
CA LYS A 174 0.70 -11.34 -5.59
C LYS A 174 0.12 -11.29 -4.17
N THR A 175 0.66 -10.45 -3.30
CA THR A 175 0.15 -10.23 -1.95
C THR A 175 0.05 -8.75 -1.66
N ILE A 176 -1.08 -8.33 -1.09
CA ILE A 176 -1.26 -7.03 -0.44
C ILE A 176 -1.61 -7.30 1.02
N ALA A 177 -0.86 -6.72 1.96
CA ALA A 177 -1.16 -6.78 3.38
C ALA A 177 -1.58 -5.40 3.89
N LEU A 178 -2.65 -5.37 4.69
CA LEU A 178 -3.15 -4.19 5.37
C LEU A 178 -2.96 -4.38 6.87
N ILE A 179 -2.36 -3.39 7.53
CA ILE A 179 -2.09 -3.41 8.97
C ILE A 179 -2.61 -2.11 9.56
N GLY A 180 -3.70 -2.21 10.33
CA GLY A 180 -4.27 -1.09 11.07
C GLY A 180 -3.34 -0.68 12.21
N VAL A 181 -3.01 0.61 12.27
CA VAL A 181 -2.25 1.23 13.36
C VAL A 181 -3.05 2.39 13.95
N ARG A 182 -2.64 2.92 15.09
CA ARG A 182 -3.35 4.01 15.79
C ARG A 182 -3.68 5.20 14.88
N GLU A 183 -2.76 5.52 14.00
CA GLU A 183 -2.78 6.72 13.17
C GLU A 183 -3.32 6.49 11.74
N GLY A 184 -3.50 5.24 11.32
CA GLY A 184 -3.66 4.94 9.91
C GLY A 184 -3.66 3.46 9.57
N VAL A 185 -3.37 3.17 8.30
CA VAL A 185 -3.16 1.81 7.80
C VAL A 185 -1.84 1.78 7.04
N VAL A 186 -1.02 0.77 7.33
CA VAL A 186 0.14 0.44 6.51
C VAL A 186 -0.29 -0.59 5.47
N GLN A 187 -0.15 -0.26 4.19
CA GLN A 187 -0.36 -1.17 3.06
C GLN A 187 0.98 -1.62 2.51
N LEU A 188 1.23 -2.93 2.50
CA LEU A 188 2.44 -3.54 1.97
C LEU A 188 2.10 -4.36 0.74
N GLY A 189 2.99 -4.39 -0.24
CA GLY A 189 2.83 -5.27 -1.41
C GLY A 189 4.06 -6.11 -1.69
N ALA A 190 3.83 -7.33 -2.17
CA ALA A 190 4.86 -8.29 -2.52
C ALA A 190 4.52 -8.97 -3.84
N VAL A 191 5.55 -9.24 -4.65
CA VAL A 191 5.43 -10.01 -5.91
C VAL A 191 5.37 -11.54 -5.70
N HIS A 192 5.43 -11.97 -4.44
CA HIS A 192 5.28 -13.36 -4.02
C HIS A 192 4.09 -13.52 -3.08
N LYS A 193 3.63 -14.77 -2.90
CA LYS A 193 2.65 -15.11 -1.88
C LYS A 193 3.34 -15.12 -0.51
N VAL A 194 3.02 -14.15 0.35
CA VAL A 194 3.57 -14.06 1.71
C VAL A 194 2.61 -14.76 2.67
N LEU A 195 3.06 -15.86 3.28
CA LEU A 195 2.30 -16.57 4.31
C LEU A 195 2.65 -16.00 5.68
N LEU A 196 1.63 -15.79 6.52
CA LEU A 196 1.84 -15.47 7.92
C LEU A 196 2.55 -16.66 8.57
N ARG A 197 3.79 -16.46 9.03
CA ARG A 197 4.49 -17.46 9.85
C ARG A 197 4.07 -17.26 11.30
N THR A 198 3.20 -18.14 11.77
CA THR A 198 2.96 -18.30 13.21
C THR A 198 4.12 -19.10 13.78
N TYR A 199 4.89 -18.51 14.69
CA TYR A 199 5.91 -19.21 15.48
C TYR A 199 5.30 -19.70 16.78
#